data_AF-A0A5C7GJH6-F1
#
_entry.id   AF-A0A5C7GJH6-F1
#
_cell.length_a   1.000
_cell.length_b   1.000
_cell.length_c   1.000
_cell.angle_alpha   90.00
_cell.angle_beta   90.00
_cell.angle_gamma   90.00
#
_symmetry.space_group_name_H-M   'P 1'
#
loop_
_entity.id
_entity.type
_entity.pdbx_description
1 polymer ?
#
loop_
_entity_poly.entity_id
_entity_poly.type
_entity_poly.pdbx_seq_one_letter_code
_entity_poly.pdbx_strand_id
1 'polypeptide(L)'
;MSRRIISIFFSVIFMAFLTAPTVLTWIDDSIDVSVFYTSAEEEEKGNEKNKDMEKVFCEGPHPDPVFSRFNPENELEYFFKAYPKPHLNIISPPPEMNIL
;
A
#
# COMPACT_ATOMS: atom_id res chain seq x y z
N MET A 1 24.77 35.24 -17.63
CA MET A 1 25.09 34.50 -16.39
C MET A 1 23.83 34.00 -15.66
N SER A 2 22.82 34.85 -15.43
CA SER A 2 21.59 34.47 -14.69
C SER A 2 20.85 33.25 -15.24
N ARG A 3 20.64 33.14 -16.57
CA ARG A 3 19.92 32.01 -17.18
C ARG A 3 20.56 30.64 -16.89
N ARG A 4 21.90 30.58 -16.85
CA ARG A 4 22.62 29.33 -16.51
C ARG A 4 22.48 28.98 -15.04
N ILE A 5 22.56 29.98 -14.16
CA ILE A 5 22.38 29.79 -12.72
C ILE A 5 20.97 29.29 -12.41
N ILE A 6 19.95 29.88 -13.04
CA ILE A 6 18.54 29.47 -12.91
C ILE A 6 18.36 28.02 -13.40
N SER A 7 18.94 27.67 -14.54
CA SER A 7 18.88 26.30 -15.06
C SER A 7 19.56 25.28 -14.14
N ILE A 8 20.74 25.60 -13.59
CA ILE A 8 21.44 24.73 -12.65
C ILE A 8 20.62 24.58 -11.36
N PHE A 9 20.06 25.68 -10.85
CA PHE A 9 19.22 25.66 -9.65
C PHE A 9 18.03 24.71 -9.79
N PHE A 10 17.26 24.84 -10.87
CA PHE A 10 16.14 23.93 -11.13
C PHE A 10 16.60 22.49 -11.34
N SER A 11 17.74 22.27 -12.02
CA SER A 11 18.28 20.93 -12.20
C SER A 11 18.68 20.26 -10.87
N VAL A 12 19.25 21.02 -9.93
CA VAL A 12 19.60 20.52 -8.60
C VAL A 12 18.36 20.17 -7.80
N ILE A 13 17.33 21.02 -7.83
CA ILE A 13 16.04 20.74 -7.16
C ILE A 13 15.41 19.46 -7.72
N PHE A 14 15.40 19.32 -9.04
CA PHE A 14 14.82 18.15 -9.69
C PHE A 14 15.58 16.86 -9.31
N MET A 15 16.90 16.94 -9.28
CA MET A 15 17.75 15.81 -8.88
C MET A 15 17.56 15.46 -7.40
N ALA A 16 17.44 16.44 -6.52
CA ALA A 16 17.12 16.22 -5.11
C ALA A 16 15.75 15.57 -4.92
N PHE A 17 14.73 16.02 -5.67
CA PHE A 17 13.39 15.46 -5.61
C PHE A 17 13.34 13.99 -6.06
N LEU A 18 14.03 13.66 -7.17
CA LEU A 18 14.08 12.28 -7.67
C LEU A 18 14.83 11.32 -6.74
N THR A 19 15.89 11.80 -6.08
CA THR A 19 16.72 10.97 -5.19
C THR A 19 16.21 10.90 -3.75
N ALA A 20 15.29 11.79 -3.37
CA ALA A 20 14.74 11.87 -2.01
C ALA A 20 14.20 10.53 -1.46
N PRO A 21 13.29 9.80 -2.13
CA PRO A 21 12.79 8.53 -1.60
C PRO A 21 13.90 7.49 -1.43
N THR A 22 14.86 7.43 -2.35
CA THR A 22 15.98 6.48 -2.30
C THR A 22 16.93 6.76 -1.13
N VAL A 23 17.20 8.03 -0.84
CA VAL A 23 18.06 8.42 0.30
C VAL A 23 17.34 8.17 1.62
N LEU A 24 16.03 8.41 1.69
CA LEU A 24 15.23 8.16 2.89
C LEU A 24 15.18 6.67 3.23
N THR A 25 14.91 5.80 2.26
CA THR A 25 14.94 4.34 2.46
C THR A 25 16.33 3.84 2.82
N TRP A 26 17.40 4.53 2.39
CA TRP A 26 18.76 4.11 2.74
C TRP A 26 19.15 4.44 4.18
N ILE A 27 18.55 5.47 4.78
CA ILE A 27 18.78 5.87 6.17
C ILE A 27 17.99 5.00 7.15
N ASP A 28 16.74 4.69 6.81
CA ASP A 28 15.85 3.92 7.67
C ASP A 28 14.73 3.26 6.85
N ASP A 29 14.66 1.93 6.90
CA ASP A 29 13.67 1.12 6.20
C ASP A 29 12.24 1.28 6.76
N SER A 30 12.08 1.91 7.93
CA SER A 30 10.77 2.15 8.56
C SER A 30 10.06 3.42 8.06
N ILE A 31 10.76 4.27 7.31
CA ILE A 31 10.19 5.52 6.80
C ILE A 31 9.25 5.22 5.62
N ASP A 32 8.01 5.66 5.74
CA ASP A 32 7.02 5.56 4.66
C ASP A 32 7.32 6.56 3.54
N VAL A 33 7.70 6.03 2.36
CA VAL A 33 7.97 6.80 1.14
C VAL A 33 6.82 6.76 0.12
N SER A 34 5.69 6.13 0.46
CA SER A 34 4.51 6.01 -0.42
C SER A 34 3.97 7.37 -0.88
N VAL A 35 4.11 8.41 -0.05
CA VAL A 35 3.70 9.78 -0.37
C VAL A 35 4.43 10.32 -1.60
N PHE A 36 5.72 10.00 -1.78
CA PHE A 36 6.48 10.47 -2.95
C PHE A 36 6.01 9.82 -4.26
N TYR A 37 5.58 8.56 -4.20
CA TYR A 37 5.07 7.84 -5.37
C TYR A 37 3.62 8.25 -5.70
N THR A 38 2.75 8.32 -4.68
CA THR A 38 1.34 8.73 -4.85
C THR A 38 1.17 10.19 -5.28
N SER A 39 2.12 11.07 -4.93
CA SER A 39 2.12 12.47 -5.38
C SER A 39 2.57 12.63 -6.84
N ALA A 40 3.31 11.65 -7.39
CA ALA A 40 3.77 11.67 -8.77
C ALA A 40 2.77 11.04 -9.75
N GLU A 41 1.87 10.18 -9.27
CA GLU A 41 0.79 9.53 -10.04
C GLU A 41 -0.43 10.45 -10.20
N GLU A 42 -0.23 11.66 -10.73
CA GLU A 42 -1.32 12.63 -10.93
C GLU A 42 -2.33 12.19 -12.03
N GLU A 43 -1.96 11.24 -12.89
CA GLU A 43 -2.83 10.73 -13.96
C GLU A 43 -3.86 9.68 -13.50
N GLU A 44 -3.67 9.00 -12.36
CA GLU A 44 -4.60 7.95 -11.90
C GLU A 44 -5.83 8.53 -11.17
N LYS A 45 -5.73 9.76 -10.62
CA LYS A 45 -6.87 10.51 -10.05
C LYS A 45 -7.69 11.22 -11.13
N GLY A 46 -8.13 10.45 -12.12
CA GLY A 46 -9.22 10.87 -12.99
C GLY A 46 -10.49 11.11 -12.18
N ASN A 47 -10.75 12.37 -11.82
CA ASN A 47 -12.07 12.90 -11.46
C ASN A 47 -12.68 12.49 -10.10
N GLU A 48 -11.89 12.27 -9.04
CA GLU A 48 -12.45 12.27 -7.67
C GLU A 48 -12.16 13.57 -6.94
N LYS A 49 -12.96 14.59 -7.26
CA LYS A 49 -13.11 15.76 -6.40
C LYS A 49 -13.84 15.31 -5.12
N ASN A 50 -13.20 15.54 -3.97
CA ASN A 50 -13.80 15.52 -2.63
C ASN A 50 -14.31 14.14 -2.14
N LYS A 51 -13.42 13.33 -1.57
CA LYS A 51 -13.77 12.25 -0.63
C LYS A 51 -12.98 12.32 0.68
N ASP A 52 -12.50 13.50 1.07
CA ASP A 52 -11.79 13.73 2.36
C ASP A 52 -12.72 13.65 3.60
N MET A 53 -13.89 13.03 3.49
CA MET A 53 -14.80 12.81 4.59
C MET A 53 -15.34 11.39 4.61
N GLU A 54 -14.49 10.39 4.40
CA GLU A 54 -14.81 9.04 4.85
C GLU A 54 -13.70 8.48 5.74
N LYS A 55 -14.05 8.42 7.04
CA LYS A 55 -13.45 7.60 8.10
C LYS A 55 -12.10 8.06 8.63
N VAL A 56 -12.17 9.07 9.49
CA VAL A 56 -11.41 9.02 10.75
C VAL A 56 -11.86 7.76 11.48
N PHE A 57 -11.15 6.65 11.27
CA PHE A 57 -11.31 5.47 12.12
C PHE A 57 -10.82 5.89 13.50
N CYS A 58 -11.76 6.08 14.43
CA CYS A 58 -11.42 6.27 15.84
C CYS A 58 -10.52 5.11 16.25
N GLU A 59 -9.29 5.44 16.62
CA GLU A 59 -8.29 4.53 17.14
C GLU A 59 -8.79 3.96 18.48
N GLY A 60 -9.50 2.83 18.39
CA GLY A 60 -9.71 1.94 19.52
C GLY A 60 -8.35 1.32 19.91
N PRO A 61 -8.15 0.93 21.18
CA PRO A 61 -6.86 0.41 21.63
C PRO A 61 -6.51 -0.80 20.78
N HIS A 62 -5.48 -0.66 19.96
CA HIS A 62 -4.90 -1.74 19.18
C HIS A 62 -4.48 -2.84 20.16
N PRO A 63 -5.07 -4.04 20.15
CA PRO A 63 -4.38 -5.17 20.74
C PRO A 63 -3.14 -5.37 19.87
N ASP A 64 -1.97 -5.33 20.51
CA ASP A 64 -0.66 -5.47 19.89
C ASP A 64 -0.70 -6.49 18.74
N PRO A 65 -0.12 -6.20 17.56
CA PRO A 65 0.02 -7.21 16.54
C PRO A 65 1.04 -8.22 17.05
N VAL A 66 0.57 -9.25 17.75
CA VAL A 66 1.33 -10.45 18.08
C VAL A 66 1.50 -11.26 16.79
N PHE A 67 2.20 -10.68 15.81
CA PHE A 67 2.88 -11.48 14.81
C PHE A 67 4.13 -12.02 15.50
N SER A 68 3.92 -13.10 16.26
CA SER A 68 5.00 -13.95 16.72
C SER A 68 5.83 -14.34 15.51
N ARG A 69 7.14 -14.04 15.56
CA ARG A 69 8.15 -14.42 14.57
C ARG A 69 7.90 -15.87 14.12
N PHE A 70 7.47 -16.04 12.88
CA PHE A 70 7.32 -17.36 12.27
C PHE A 70 8.74 -17.88 11.99
N ASN A 71 9.26 -18.73 12.88
CA ASN A 71 10.43 -19.54 12.58
C ASN A 71 9.95 -20.66 11.63
N PRO A 72 10.45 -20.76 10.39
CA PRO A 72 10.07 -21.84 9.49
C PRO A 72 10.85 -23.09 9.86
N GLU A 73 10.55 -23.68 11.01
CA GLU A 73 10.82 -25.10 11.20
C GLU A 73 9.69 -25.83 10.47
N ASN A 74 10.06 -26.67 9.50
CA ASN A 74 9.18 -27.29 8.51
C ASN A 74 8.24 -28.33 9.14
N GLU A 75 7.32 -27.92 9.98
CA GLU A 75 6.31 -28.80 10.57
C GLU A 75 4.99 -28.59 9.83
N LEU A 76 4.90 -29.21 8.65
CA LEU A 76 3.64 -29.38 7.93
C LEU A 76 2.82 -30.46 8.63
N GLU A 77 2.27 -30.14 9.80
CA GLU A 77 1.34 -31.03 10.49
C GLU A 77 -0.06 -30.95 9.88
N TYR A 78 -0.68 -32.10 9.65
CA TYR A 78 -2.05 -32.17 9.18
C TYR A 78 -3.03 -31.89 10.32
N PHE A 79 -3.75 -30.79 10.23
CA PHE A 79 -4.86 -30.50 11.14
C PHE A 79 -6.20 -30.88 10.50
N PHE A 80 -6.97 -31.73 11.19
CA PHE A 80 -8.32 -32.08 10.77
C PHE A 80 -9.22 -30.85 10.91
N LYS A 81 -9.75 -30.37 9.79
CA LYS A 81 -10.66 -29.21 9.77
C LYS A 81 -12.02 -29.61 10.37
N ALA A 82 -12.27 -29.21 11.63
CA ALA A 82 -13.53 -29.46 12.34
C ALA A 82 -14.60 -28.39 12.13
N TYR A 83 -14.52 -27.61 11.04
CA TYR A 83 -15.45 -26.53 10.78
C TYR A 83 -16.77 -27.05 10.17
N PRO A 84 -17.92 -26.47 10.53
CA PRO A 84 -19.18 -26.77 9.86
C PRO A 84 -19.10 -26.41 8.37
N LYS A 85 -19.74 -27.20 7.51
CA LYS A 85 -19.78 -26.93 6.07
C LYS A 85 -20.36 -25.53 5.83
N PRO A 86 -19.60 -24.60 5.23
CA PRO A 86 -20.14 -23.27 4.91
C PRO A 86 -21.18 -23.39 3.78
N HIS A 87 -22.13 -22.45 3.77
CA HIS A 87 -23.12 -22.36 2.70
C HIS A 87 -22.46 -21.85 1.41
N LEU A 88 -21.91 -22.78 0.62
CA LEU A 88 -21.21 -22.54 -0.65
C LEU A 88 -22.00 -21.65 -1.62
N ASN A 89 -23.32 -21.78 -1.66
CA ASN A 89 -24.17 -20.95 -2.54
C ASN A 89 -24.13 -19.45 -2.21
N ILE A 90 -23.67 -19.06 -1.01
CA ILE A 90 -23.53 -17.66 -0.58
C ILE A 90 -22.12 -17.15 -0.86
N ILE A 91 -21.10 -17.95 -0.53
CA ILE A 91 -19.69 -17.55 -0.66
C ILE A 91 -19.13 -17.74 -2.07
N SER A 92 -19.73 -18.65 -2.85
CA SER A 92 -19.33 -19.00 -4.22
C SER A 92 -20.59 -19.37 -5.00
N PRO A 93 -21.47 -18.39 -5.30
CA PRO A 93 -22.63 -18.66 -6.14
C PRO A 93 -22.17 -19.24 -7.48
N PRO A 94 -22.93 -20.18 -8.06
CA PRO A 94 -22.59 -20.74 -9.35
C PRO A 94 -22.53 -19.63 -10.42
N PRO A 95 -21.64 -19.75 -11.42
CA PRO A 95 -21.59 -18.82 -12.53
C PRO A 95 -22.97 -18.70 -13.20
N GLU A 96 -23.38 -17.48 -13.54
CA GLU A 96 -24.61 -17.28 -14.32
C GLU A 96 -24.45 -17.95 -15.70
N MET A 97 -25.23 -18.99 -15.96
CA MET A 97 -25.27 -19.66 -17.27
C MET A 97 -26.10 -18.85 -18.27
N ASN A 98 -25.73 -17.60 -18.52
CA ASN A 98 -26.27 -16.79 -19.60
C ASN A 98 -25.15 -16.42 -20.56
N ILE A 99 -24.77 -17.39 -21.40
CA ILE A 99 -24.10 -17.12 -22.67
C ILE A 99 -25.12 -17.49 -23.76
N LEU A 100 -25.96 -16.52 -24.13
CA LEU A 100 -26.75 -16.50 -25.36
C LEU A 100 -27.15 -15.05 -25.68
#